data_AF-A0A809QNZ9-F1
#
_entry.id   AF-A0A809QNZ9-F1
#
_cell.length_a   1.000
_cell.length_b   1.000
_cell.length_c   1.000
_cell.angle_alpha   90.00
_cell.angle_beta   90.00
_cell.angle_gamma   90.00
#
_symmetry.space_group_name_H-M   'P 1'
#
loop_
_entity.id
_entity.type
_entity.pdbx_description
1 polymer ?
#
loop_
_entity_poly.entity_id
_entity_poly.type
_entity_poly.pdbx_seq_one_letter_code
_entity_poly.pdbx_strand_id
1 'polypeptide(L)'
;MTNTRTLSGKDIHNLVLIEQATIDSEHLEGDTLRARLDLIGNIMQENVVRLQLDEEINHLLTFARCTGCETLSQAVKEKHYPSGCWGAEPRRHYQPNFLLKIEGKSRPSSIVYSLEKQKIGMAMIILAHMKWDPRYAKGAKKMLHYIDENNLWTVADGEYLFA
;
A
#
# COMPACT_ATOMS: atom_id res chain seq x y z
N MET A 1 4.22 5.72 -26.08
CA MET A 1 4.24 6.85 -25.13
C MET A 1 3.58 6.35 -23.87
N THR A 2 4.28 6.29 -22.74
CA THR A 2 3.69 5.96 -21.43
C THR A 2 2.92 7.18 -20.94
N ASN A 3 1.60 7.07 -20.80
CA ASN A 3 0.78 8.10 -20.17
C ASN A 3 1.12 8.18 -18.68
N THR A 4 2.00 9.09 -18.30
CA THR A 4 2.27 9.41 -16.90
C THR A 4 1.17 10.35 -16.38
N ARG A 5 0.00 9.79 -16.07
CA ARG A 5 -1.02 10.49 -15.28
C ARG A 5 -0.62 10.42 -13.80
N THR A 6 -0.49 11.58 -13.17
CA THR A 6 -0.35 11.66 -11.72
C THR A 6 -1.72 11.39 -11.08
N LEU A 7 -1.79 10.41 -10.19
CA LEU A 7 -3.00 10.10 -9.41
C LEU A 7 -3.10 11.02 -8.18
N SER A 8 -4.27 11.04 -7.56
CA SER A 8 -4.56 11.72 -6.30
C SER A 8 -5.48 10.86 -5.43
N GLY A 9 -5.70 11.26 -4.17
CA GLY A 9 -6.66 10.58 -3.29
C GLY A 9 -8.08 10.43 -3.86
N LYS A 10 -8.52 11.36 -4.73
CA LYS A 10 -9.83 11.29 -5.40
C LYS A 10 -9.91 10.19 -6.46
N ASP A 11 -8.76 9.78 -6.98
CA ASP A 11 -8.66 8.71 -7.95
C ASP A 11 -8.66 7.33 -7.27
N ILE A 12 -8.75 7.23 -5.93
CA ILE A 12 -8.71 5.97 -5.19
C ILE A 12 -10.12 5.63 -4.70
N HIS A 13 -10.70 4.60 -5.31
CA HIS A 13 -12.03 4.14 -4.93
C HIS A 13 -12.01 3.50 -3.54
N ASN A 14 -13.05 3.78 -2.76
CA ASN A 14 -13.27 3.22 -1.43
C ASN A 14 -12.15 3.52 -0.42
N LEU A 15 -11.40 4.62 -0.59
CA LEU A 15 -10.37 5.05 0.37
C LEU A 15 -10.91 5.20 1.80
N VAL A 16 -12.11 5.75 1.94
CA VAL A 16 -12.80 5.88 3.24
C VAL A 16 -13.04 4.53 3.91
N LEU A 17 -13.29 3.46 3.14
CA LEU A 17 -13.48 2.12 3.70
C LEU A 17 -12.16 1.52 4.20
N ILE A 18 -11.02 1.85 3.58
CA ILE A 18 -9.69 1.48 4.10
C ILE A 18 -9.43 2.20 5.43
N GLU A 19 -9.74 3.50 5.50
CA GLU A 19 -9.62 4.29 6.73
C GLU A 19 -10.47 3.68 7.86
N GLN A 20 -11.74 3.40 7.59
CA GLN A 20 -12.64 2.82 8.58
C GLN A 20 -12.20 1.41 9.00
N ALA A 21 -11.84 0.55 8.05
CA ALA A 21 -11.34 -0.80 8.36
C ALA A 21 -10.09 -0.75 9.26
N THR A 22 -9.24 0.25 9.05
CA THR A 22 -8.05 0.45 9.86
C THR A 22 -8.40 0.90 11.28
N ILE A 23 -9.35 1.83 11.44
CA ILE A 23 -9.81 2.29 12.76
C ILE A 23 -10.47 1.14 13.53
N ASP A 24 -11.40 0.42 12.89
CA ASP A 24 -12.15 -0.67 13.51
C ASP A 24 -11.25 -1.79 14.06
N SER A 25 -10.07 -1.96 13.48
CA SER A 25 -9.15 -3.05 13.81
C SER A 25 -8.51 -2.93 15.19
N GLU A 26 -8.62 -1.80 15.89
CA GLU A 26 -8.06 -1.62 17.24
C GLU A 26 -8.54 -2.69 18.24
N HIS A 27 -9.79 -3.16 18.10
CA HIS A 27 -10.43 -4.07 19.06
C HIS A 27 -10.75 -5.45 18.48
N LEU A 28 -10.23 -5.77 17.29
CA LEU A 28 -10.48 -7.03 16.60
C LEU A 28 -9.32 -8.01 16.77
N GLU A 29 -9.65 -9.30 16.70
CA GLU A 29 -8.70 -10.41 16.86
C GLU A 29 -9.04 -11.56 15.87
N GLY A 30 -8.07 -12.43 15.63
CA GLY A 30 -8.24 -13.66 14.84
C GLY A 30 -8.90 -13.43 13.48
N ASP A 31 -9.92 -14.24 13.18
CA ASP A 31 -10.64 -14.21 11.90
C ASP A 31 -11.29 -12.86 11.58
N THR A 32 -11.73 -12.11 12.60
CA THR A 32 -12.33 -10.79 12.39
C THR A 32 -11.30 -9.74 11.99
N LEU A 33 -10.08 -9.84 12.54
CA LEU A 33 -8.95 -9.00 12.16
C LEU A 33 -8.46 -9.39 10.76
N ARG A 34 -8.40 -10.70 10.45
CA ARG A 34 -8.11 -11.21 9.10
C ARG A 34 -9.09 -10.67 8.07
N ALA A 35 -10.39 -10.68 8.38
CA ALA A 35 -11.41 -10.16 7.47
C ALA A 35 -11.24 -8.67 7.17
N ARG A 36 -10.76 -7.85 8.13
CA ARG A 36 -10.41 -6.45 7.88
C ARG A 36 -9.17 -6.29 7.00
N LEU A 37 -8.16 -7.12 7.23
CA LEU A 37 -6.98 -7.16 6.35
C LEU A 37 -7.36 -7.54 4.91
N ASP A 38 -8.19 -8.56 4.74
CA ASP A 38 -8.67 -9.02 3.42
C ASP A 38 -9.51 -7.93 2.73
N LEU A 39 -10.34 -7.20 3.47
CA LEU A 39 -11.10 -6.06 2.94
C LEU A 39 -10.17 -4.99 2.36
N ILE A 40 -9.13 -4.59 3.09
CA ILE A 40 -8.14 -3.60 2.62
C ILE A 40 -7.44 -4.12 1.36
N GLY A 41 -6.96 -5.36 1.38
CA GLY A 41 -6.30 -5.98 0.22
C GLY A 41 -7.20 -6.07 -1.01
N ASN A 42 -8.49 -6.40 -0.82
CA ASN A 42 -9.48 -6.46 -1.90
C ASN A 42 -9.75 -5.09 -2.52
N ILE A 43 -9.94 -4.04 -1.70
CA ILE A 43 -10.13 -2.66 -2.20
C ILE A 43 -8.90 -2.22 -3.01
N MET A 44 -7.70 -2.57 -2.56
CA MET A 44 -6.47 -2.27 -3.29
C MET A 44 -6.42 -2.96 -4.65
N GLN A 45 -6.76 -4.25 -4.70
CA GLN A 45 -6.81 -4.98 -5.95
C GLN A 45 -7.87 -4.43 -6.92
N GLU A 46 -9.04 -4.04 -6.42
CA GLU A 46 -10.07 -3.41 -7.26
C GLU A 46 -9.55 -2.14 -7.92
N ASN A 47 -8.77 -1.33 -7.18
CA ASN A 47 -8.13 -0.14 -7.74
C ASN A 47 -7.03 -0.49 -8.75
N VAL A 48 -6.24 -1.53 -8.51
CA VAL A 48 -5.23 -2.04 -9.46
C VAL A 48 -5.88 -2.39 -10.80
N VAL A 49 -6.98 -3.16 -10.77
CA VAL A 49 -7.72 -3.55 -11.97
C VAL A 49 -8.33 -2.33 -12.66
N ARG A 50 -9.02 -1.46 -11.91
CA ARG A 50 -9.70 -0.27 -12.46
C ARG A 50 -8.73 0.71 -13.11
N LEU A 51 -7.55 0.88 -12.51
CA LEU A 51 -6.50 1.77 -12.99
C LEU A 51 -5.56 1.08 -13.99
N GLN A 52 -5.78 -0.21 -14.29
CA GLN A 52 -4.94 -1.01 -15.18
C GLN A 52 -3.44 -0.91 -14.80
N LEU A 53 -3.15 -1.08 -13.52
CA LEU A 53 -1.78 -1.03 -13.02
C LEU A 53 -1.03 -2.32 -13.36
N ASP A 54 0.27 -2.18 -13.60
CA ASP A 54 1.18 -3.31 -13.78
C ASP A 54 1.22 -4.17 -12.48
N GLU A 55 1.08 -5.49 -12.64
CA GLU A 55 1.07 -6.46 -11.54
C GLU A 55 2.47 -6.74 -10.95
N GLU A 56 3.53 -6.17 -11.55
CA GLU A 56 4.85 -6.20 -10.93
C GLU A 56 4.77 -5.60 -9.52
N ILE A 57 5.27 -6.35 -8.54
CA ILE A 57 5.09 -6.04 -7.12
C ILE A 57 5.58 -4.63 -6.75
N ASN A 58 6.65 -4.14 -7.38
CA ASN A 58 7.17 -2.79 -7.16
C ASN A 58 6.14 -1.70 -7.50
N HIS A 59 5.38 -1.88 -8.57
CA HIS A 59 4.31 -0.95 -8.96
C HIS A 59 3.15 -0.99 -7.97
N LEU A 60 2.76 -2.20 -7.54
CA LEU A 60 1.68 -2.38 -6.56
C LEU A 60 2.03 -1.78 -5.19
N LEU A 61 3.26 -1.96 -4.71
CA LEU A 61 3.70 -1.43 -3.43
C LEU A 61 3.90 0.09 -3.48
N THR A 62 4.30 0.63 -4.63
CA THR A 62 4.28 2.09 -4.86
C THR A 62 2.88 2.64 -4.77
N PHE A 63 1.93 2.01 -5.46
CA PHE A 63 0.53 2.39 -5.43
C PHE A 63 -0.01 2.37 -4.00
N ALA A 64 0.28 1.32 -3.25
CA ALA A 64 -0.06 1.19 -1.84
C ALA A 64 0.55 2.30 -0.97
N ARG A 65 1.85 2.60 -1.12
CA ARG A 65 2.50 3.71 -0.41
C ARG A 65 1.79 5.04 -0.66
N CYS A 66 1.53 5.34 -1.94
CA CYS A 66 0.89 6.58 -2.33
C CYS A 66 -0.53 6.67 -1.77
N THR A 67 -1.27 5.56 -1.81
CA THR A 67 -2.60 5.45 -1.19
C THR A 67 -2.55 5.69 0.31
N GLY A 68 -1.63 5.03 1.01
CA GLY A 68 -1.41 5.23 2.44
C GLY A 68 -1.08 6.69 2.77
N CYS A 69 -0.24 7.33 1.96
CA CYS A 69 0.05 8.76 2.08
C CYS A 69 -1.21 9.62 1.98
N GLU A 70 -2.09 9.35 1.01
CA GLU A 70 -3.29 10.16 0.77
C GLU A 70 -4.24 10.20 1.96
N THR A 71 -4.26 9.15 2.80
CA THR A 71 -5.08 9.09 4.03
C THR A 71 -4.57 9.98 5.18
N LEU A 72 -3.29 10.37 5.15
CA LEU A 72 -2.63 11.04 6.26
C LEU A 72 -3.09 12.50 6.39
N SER A 73 -3.03 13.02 7.61
CA SER A 73 -3.25 14.43 7.88
C SER A 73 -2.14 15.26 7.25
N GLN A 74 -2.45 16.53 6.94
CA GLN A 74 -1.51 17.43 6.26
C GLN A 74 -0.18 17.55 7.01
N ALA A 75 -0.21 17.67 8.34
CA ALA A 75 1.01 17.76 9.15
C ALA A 75 1.90 16.51 9.03
N VAL A 76 1.30 15.32 8.98
CA VAL A 76 2.05 14.05 8.80
C VAL A 76 2.54 13.92 7.35
N LYS A 77 1.72 14.32 6.36
CA LYS A 77 2.12 14.39 4.95
C LYS A 77 3.34 15.28 4.79
N GLU A 78 3.35 16.50 5.30
CA GLU A 78 4.47 17.44 5.18
C GLU A 78 5.75 16.91 5.84
N LYS A 79 5.62 16.26 7.00
CA LYS A 79 6.75 15.68 7.71
C LYS A 79 7.39 14.50 6.97
N HIS A 80 6.57 13.63 6.38
CA HIS A 80 7.04 12.36 5.82
C HIS A 80 7.09 12.36 4.29
N TYR A 81 6.37 13.27 3.61
CA TYR A 81 6.19 13.39 2.16
C TYR A 81 6.32 14.85 1.67
N PRO A 82 7.46 15.51 1.88
CA PRO A 82 7.65 16.93 1.56
C PRO A 82 7.40 17.26 0.08
N SER A 83 7.78 16.36 -0.83
CA SER A 83 7.60 16.53 -2.29
C SER A 83 6.33 15.87 -2.84
N GLY A 84 5.38 15.55 -1.95
CA GLY A 84 4.08 14.97 -2.29
C GLY A 84 4.02 13.44 -2.23
N CYS A 85 2.79 12.90 -2.26
CA CYS A 85 2.54 11.46 -2.16
C CYS A 85 3.07 10.69 -3.39
N TRP A 86 2.95 11.28 -4.58
CA TRP A 86 3.24 10.66 -5.87
C TRP A 86 4.59 11.07 -6.48
N GLY A 87 5.41 11.85 -5.76
CA GLY A 87 6.70 12.35 -6.25
C GLY A 87 7.76 11.24 -6.41
N ALA A 88 8.66 11.44 -7.39
CA ALA A 88 9.78 10.55 -7.72
C ALA A 88 10.99 10.63 -6.76
N GLU A 89 10.87 11.39 -5.67
CA GLU A 89 11.99 11.65 -4.78
C GLU A 89 12.48 10.35 -4.10
N PRO A 90 13.79 10.06 -4.19
CA PRO A 90 14.35 8.81 -3.71
C PRO A 90 14.40 8.86 -2.19
N ARG A 91 13.47 8.19 -1.53
CA ARG A 91 13.68 7.87 -0.12
C ARG A 91 14.65 6.72 -0.11
N ARG A 92 15.89 6.97 0.35
CA ARG A 92 17.08 6.10 0.53
C ARG A 92 16.91 4.57 0.65
N HIS A 93 15.72 4.05 0.90
CA HIS A 93 15.40 2.64 1.00
C HIS A 93 14.64 2.07 -0.20
N TYR A 94 13.90 2.89 -0.97
CA TYR A 94 13.06 2.46 -2.08
C TYR A 94 13.70 2.88 -3.41
N GLN A 95 14.10 1.91 -4.25
CA GLN A 95 14.80 2.11 -5.52
C GLN A 95 14.14 3.12 -6.50
N PRO A 96 14.90 3.89 -7.29
CA PRO A 96 14.43 5.05 -8.06
C PRO A 96 13.49 4.79 -9.27
N ASN A 97 13.04 3.54 -9.52
CA ASN A 97 12.25 3.20 -10.72
C ASN A 97 10.73 3.07 -10.50
N PHE A 98 10.20 3.63 -9.42
CA PHE A 98 8.79 3.56 -9.03
C PHE A 98 7.86 4.55 -9.76
N LEU A 99 8.06 4.78 -11.06
CA LEU A 99 7.00 5.44 -11.84
C LEU A 99 5.87 4.42 -12.04
N LEU A 100 4.73 4.66 -11.38
CA LEU A 100 3.53 3.85 -11.54
C LEU A 100 3.18 3.75 -13.03
N LYS A 101 3.25 2.55 -13.60
CA LYS A 101 2.84 2.32 -14.99
C LYS A 101 1.34 2.05 -15.02
N ILE A 102 0.59 3.05 -15.48
CA ILE A 102 -0.81 2.92 -15.85
C ILE A 102 -0.84 2.38 -17.29
N GLU A 103 -1.63 1.34 -17.54
CA GLU A 103 -1.63 0.58 -18.81
C GLU A 103 -0.27 -0.09 -19.12
N GLY A 104 0.51 -0.37 -18.07
CA GLY A 104 1.81 -1.02 -18.16
C GLY A 104 1.69 -2.51 -18.46
N LYS A 105 2.67 -3.06 -19.16
CA LYS A 105 2.89 -4.51 -19.24
C LYS A 105 4.13 -4.85 -18.43
N SER A 106 4.02 -5.89 -17.62
CA SER A 106 5.15 -6.45 -16.88
C SER A 106 6.25 -6.85 -17.85
N ARG A 107 7.50 -6.62 -17.46
CA ARG A 107 8.66 -7.11 -18.21
C ARG A 107 8.83 -8.61 -17.94
N PRO A 108 9.53 -9.37 -18.80
CA PRO A 108 9.84 -10.78 -18.51
C PRO A 108 10.60 -11.00 -17.19
N SER A 109 11.31 -9.98 -16.70
CA SER A 109 12.04 -9.98 -15.44
C SER A 109 11.23 -9.45 -14.25
N SER A 110 9.97 -9.06 -14.45
CA SER A 110 9.12 -8.52 -13.38
C SER A 110 8.75 -9.62 -12.38
N ILE A 111 8.86 -9.30 -11.09
CA ILE A 111 8.43 -10.21 -10.02
C ILE A 111 6.91 -10.05 -9.85
N VAL A 112 6.18 -11.13 -10.14
CA VAL A 112 4.73 -11.20 -9.97
C VAL A 112 4.43 -12.29 -8.95
N TYR A 113 3.97 -11.89 -7.76
CA TYR A 113 3.54 -12.81 -6.72
C TYR A 113 2.12 -13.33 -6.99
N SER A 114 1.68 -14.34 -6.24
CA SER A 114 0.27 -14.76 -6.25
C SER A 114 -0.66 -13.62 -5.85
N LEU A 115 -1.90 -13.64 -6.34
CA LEU A 115 -2.89 -12.59 -6.07
C LEU A 115 -3.09 -12.33 -4.57
N GLU A 116 -3.17 -13.39 -3.76
CA GLU A 116 -3.29 -13.25 -2.30
C GLU A 116 -2.09 -12.50 -1.70
N LYS A 117 -0.88 -12.83 -2.13
CA LYS A 117 0.35 -12.20 -1.65
C LYS A 117 0.46 -10.75 -2.11
N GLN A 118 0.06 -10.43 -3.34
CA GLN A 118 -0.05 -9.03 -3.80
C GLN A 118 -0.99 -8.21 -2.91
N LYS A 119 -2.17 -8.75 -2.59
CA LYS A 119 -3.16 -8.09 -1.71
C LYS A 119 -2.58 -7.84 -0.31
N ILE A 120 -1.95 -8.84 0.29
CA ILE A 120 -1.34 -8.74 1.62
C ILE A 120 -0.20 -7.70 1.60
N GLY A 121 0.67 -7.73 0.59
CA GLY A 121 1.77 -6.77 0.45
C GLY A 121 1.29 -5.33 0.33
N MET A 122 0.28 -5.08 -0.51
CA MET A 122 -0.32 -3.75 -0.62
C MET A 122 -0.96 -3.28 0.68
N ALA A 123 -1.70 -4.16 1.37
CA ALA A 123 -2.29 -3.81 2.66
C ALA A 123 -1.20 -3.50 3.71
N MET A 124 -0.16 -4.33 3.81
CA MET A 124 0.98 -4.12 4.70
C MET A 124 1.62 -2.75 4.48
N ILE A 125 1.91 -2.37 3.22
CA ILE A 125 2.53 -1.08 2.91
C ILE A 125 1.62 0.09 3.30
N ILE A 126 0.32 0.02 3.00
CA ILE A 126 -0.63 1.07 3.41
C ILE A 126 -0.60 1.25 4.93
N LEU A 127 -0.72 0.15 5.68
CA LEU A 127 -0.75 0.16 7.13
C LEU A 127 0.56 0.69 7.72
N ALA A 128 1.70 0.34 7.11
CA ALA A 128 3.01 0.83 7.50
C ALA A 128 3.14 2.35 7.42
N HIS A 129 2.37 3.00 6.54
CA HIS A 129 2.30 4.46 6.43
C HIS A 129 1.20 5.06 7.30
N MET A 130 0.02 4.47 7.32
CA MET A 130 -1.11 4.92 8.16
C MET A 130 -0.73 4.96 9.64
N LYS A 131 0.17 4.07 10.11
CA LYS A 131 0.61 4.05 11.51
C LYS A 131 1.29 5.34 11.99
N TRP A 132 1.72 6.22 11.08
CA TRP A 132 2.32 7.51 11.42
C TRP A 132 1.29 8.55 11.87
N ASP A 133 0.02 8.38 11.48
CA ASP A 133 -1.05 9.27 11.89
C ASP A 133 -1.76 8.74 13.15
N PRO A 134 -1.89 9.55 14.22
CA PRO A 134 -2.52 9.11 15.47
C PRO A 134 -3.94 8.55 15.29
N ARG A 135 -4.68 9.01 14.28
CA ARG A 135 -6.04 8.54 13.97
C ARG A 135 -6.11 7.05 13.65
N TYR A 136 -5.06 6.51 13.04
CA TYR A 136 -5.01 5.13 12.55
C TYR A 136 -4.01 4.26 13.31
N ALA A 137 -3.13 4.88 14.09
CA ALA A 137 -1.93 4.26 14.64
C ALA A 137 -2.18 2.94 15.38
N LYS A 138 -3.25 2.87 16.18
CA LYS A 138 -3.54 1.68 16.99
C LYS A 138 -3.98 0.49 16.13
N GLY A 139 -5.02 0.65 15.32
CA GLY A 139 -5.51 -0.41 14.44
C GLY A 139 -4.50 -0.80 13.35
N ALA A 140 -3.75 0.17 12.81
CA ALA A 140 -2.66 -0.13 11.86
C ALA A 140 -1.54 -0.97 12.49
N LYS A 141 -1.10 -0.63 13.71
CA LYS A 141 -0.10 -1.44 14.43
C LYS A 141 -0.62 -2.82 14.76
N LYS A 142 -1.89 -2.95 15.16
CA LYS A 142 -2.53 -4.23 15.47
C LYS A 142 -2.53 -5.16 14.26
N MET A 143 -2.94 -4.68 13.09
CA MET A 143 -2.91 -5.47 11.85
C MET A 143 -1.48 -5.80 11.39
N LEU A 144 -0.54 -4.86 11.50
CA LEU A 144 0.86 -5.13 11.16
C LEU A 144 1.46 -6.24 12.03
N HIS A 145 1.14 -6.23 13.33
CA HIS A 145 1.55 -7.29 14.23
C HIS A 145 0.92 -8.63 13.85
N TYR A 146 -0.37 -8.65 13.51
CA TYR A 146 -1.04 -9.86 13.02
C TYR A 146 -0.39 -10.43 11.75
N ILE A 147 0.01 -9.58 10.80
CA ILE A 147 0.74 -9.99 9.59
C ILE A 147 2.06 -10.69 9.94
N ASP A 148 2.80 -10.12 10.90
CA ASP A 148 4.10 -10.63 11.36
C ASP A 148 3.94 -11.97 12.11
N GLU A 149 3.05 -12.03 13.12
CA GLU A 149 2.80 -13.24 13.91
C GLU A 149 2.36 -14.45 13.07
N ASN A 150 1.64 -14.18 11.97
CA ASN A 150 1.11 -15.21 11.08
C ASN A 150 1.98 -15.43 9.84
N ASN A 151 3.15 -14.79 9.75
CA ASN A 151 4.08 -14.89 8.61
C ASN A 151 3.42 -14.64 7.24
N LEU A 152 2.47 -13.70 7.18
CA LEU A 152 1.72 -13.42 5.95
C LEU A 152 2.55 -12.63 4.93
N TRP A 153 3.56 -11.89 5.41
CA TRP A 153 4.53 -11.16 4.60
C TRP A 153 5.86 -11.07 5.33
N THR A 154 6.95 -11.50 4.68
CA THR A 154 8.27 -11.60 5.30
C THR A 154 9.27 -10.58 4.74
N VAL A 155 10.40 -10.41 5.42
CA VAL A 155 11.52 -9.58 4.91
C VAL A 155 12.05 -10.12 3.58
N ALA A 156 12.11 -11.45 3.38
CA ALA A 156 12.48 -12.07 2.11
C ALA A 156 11.52 -11.67 0.97
N ASP A 157 10.23 -11.49 1.28
CA ASP A 157 9.25 -11.03 0.30
C ASP A 157 9.46 -9.56 -0.09
N GLY A 158 10.08 -8.80 0.80
CA GLY A 158 10.41 -7.39 0.65
C GLY A 158 11.90 -7.10 0.40
N GLU A 159 12.78 -8.10 0.21
CA GLU A 159 14.22 -7.87 0.04
C GLU A 159 14.53 -6.92 -1.13
N TYR A 160 13.69 -6.95 -2.16
CA TYR A 160 13.79 -6.06 -3.32
C TYR A 160 13.28 -4.63 -3.08
N LEU A 161 12.70 -4.35 -1.92
CA LEU A 161 12.19 -3.02 -1.54
C LEU A 161 13.15 -2.21 -0.69
N PHE A 162 14.17 -2.85 -0.11
CA PHE A 162 15.07 -2.25 0.89
C PHE A 162 16.56 -2.45 0.57
N ALA A 163 16.91 -3.21 -0.47
CA ALA A 163 18.27 -3.42 -0.96
C ALA A 163 18.70 -2.39 -2.01
#